data_AF-A0A3D3BRZ6-F1
#
_entry.id   AF-A0A3D3BRZ6-F1
#
_cell.length_a   1.000
_cell.length_b   1.000
_cell.length_c   1.000
_cell.angle_alpha   90.00
_cell.angle_beta   90.00
_cell.angle_gamma   90.00
#
_symmetry.space_group_name_H-M   'P 1'
#
loop_
_entity.id
_entity.type
_entity.pdbx_description
1 polymer ?
#
loop_
_entity_poly.entity_id
_entity_poly.type
_entity_poly.pdbx_seq_one_letter_code
_entity_poly.pdbx_strand_id
1 'polypeptide(L)'
;MGLTARALFRLDWGYRFGFLGVMGRAYRTETRLRGIALGYNAAFFGRPILMIHPGSSVSIGDDCVLVRNSRRCSTANLYRPVRLQTDNDSSTIAIGRGSGLNGVSIWCRSTSVILGEEVALGPNVTITDSPTHALWPPQNRSHYPGVALDKPVVIGDHV
;
A
#
# COMPACT_ATOMS: atom_id res chain seq x y z
N MET A 1 -4.94 28.59 -27.00
CA MET A 1 -5.53 27.33 -26.48
C MET A 1 -7.05 27.49 -26.43
N GLY A 2 -7.79 26.77 -27.29
CA GLY A 2 -9.24 26.95 -27.46
C GLY A 2 -10.08 26.51 -26.25
N LEU A 3 -11.34 26.99 -26.19
CA LEU A 3 -12.34 26.69 -25.15
C LEU A 3 -12.44 25.19 -24.84
N THR A 4 -12.34 24.33 -25.87
CA THR A 4 -12.40 22.87 -25.75
C THR A 4 -11.26 22.30 -24.90
N ALA A 5 -10.03 22.79 -25.07
CA ALA A 5 -8.88 22.31 -24.30
C ALA A 5 -9.01 22.65 -22.81
N ARG A 6 -9.57 23.83 -22.48
CA ARG A 6 -9.85 24.24 -21.09
C ARG A 6 -10.95 23.37 -20.46
N ALA A 7 -11.98 23.02 -21.22
CA ALA A 7 -13.04 22.14 -20.75
C ALA A 7 -12.53 20.71 -20.47
N LEU A 8 -11.74 20.14 -21.38
CA LEU A 8 -11.14 18.81 -21.21
C LEU A 8 -10.20 18.76 -19.98
N PHE A 9 -9.34 19.76 -19.81
CA PHE A 9 -8.46 19.84 -18.63
C PHE A 9 -9.24 19.91 -17.31
N ARG A 10 -10.37 20.64 -17.30
CA ARG A 10 -11.27 20.68 -16.13
C ARG A 10 -11.95 19.34 -15.86
N LEU A 11 -12.29 18.59 -16.90
CA LEU A 11 -12.83 17.23 -16.76
C LEU A 11 -11.80 16.28 -16.14
N ASP A 12 -10.54 16.34 -16.58
CA ASP A 12 -9.45 15.55 -15.98
C ASP A 12 -9.26 15.89 -14.49
N TRP A 13 -9.33 17.17 -14.14
CA TRP A 13 -9.35 17.63 -12.74
C TRP A 13 -10.56 17.10 -11.96
N GLY A 14 -11.76 17.18 -12.52
CA GLY A 14 -12.98 16.65 -11.91
C GLY A 14 -12.90 15.15 -11.66
N TYR A 15 -12.34 14.39 -12.60
CA TYR A 15 -12.07 12.96 -12.41
C TYR A 15 -11.03 12.72 -11.30
N ARG A 16 -9.93 13.47 -11.32
CA ARG A 16 -8.80 13.34 -10.39
C ARG A 16 -9.17 13.66 -8.93
N PHE A 17 -10.00 14.67 -8.70
CA PHE A 17 -10.33 15.16 -7.36
C PHE A 17 -11.76 14.82 -6.88
N GLY A 18 -12.69 14.51 -7.78
CA GLY A 18 -14.06 14.15 -7.44
C GLY A 18 -14.32 12.65 -7.48
N PHE A 19 -14.36 12.07 -8.68
CA PHE A 19 -14.84 10.69 -8.91
C PHE A 19 -14.06 9.64 -8.11
N LEU A 20 -12.72 9.72 -8.12
CA LEU A 20 -11.89 8.75 -7.41
C LEU A 20 -12.07 8.81 -5.89
N GLY A 21 -12.31 10.00 -5.33
CA GLY A 21 -12.56 10.17 -3.89
C GLY A 21 -13.89 9.54 -3.46
N VAL A 22 -14.92 9.62 -4.30
CA VAL A 22 -16.22 8.95 -4.05
C VAL A 22 -16.03 7.44 -4.02
N MET A 23 -15.33 6.88 -5.01
CA MET A 23 -15.01 5.44 -5.03
C MET A 23 -14.14 5.01 -3.85
N GLY A 24 -13.26 5.91 -3.38
CA GLY A 24 -12.43 5.70 -2.19
C GLY A 24 -13.23 5.32 -0.95
N ARG A 25 -14.47 5.82 -0.79
CA ARG A 25 -15.34 5.48 0.35
C ARG A 25 -15.68 3.99 0.40
N ALA A 26 -15.92 3.36 -0.76
CA ALA A 26 -16.20 1.92 -0.83
C ALA A 26 -14.98 1.11 -0.37
N TYR A 27 -13.78 1.53 -0.75
CA TYR A 27 -12.54 0.85 -0.33
C TYR A 27 -12.21 1.06 1.15
N ARG A 28 -12.60 2.20 1.75
CA ARG A 28 -12.53 2.36 3.22
C ARG A 28 -13.41 1.35 3.94
N THR A 29 -14.62 1.10 3.42
CA THR A 29 -15.51 0.07 3.98
C THR A 29 -14.93 -1.33 3.79
N GLU A 30 -14.46 -1.69 2.58
CA GLU A 30 -13.80 -2.98 2.32
C GLU A 30 -12.60 -3.21 3.26
N THR A 31 -11.79 -2.17 3.49
CA THR A 31 -10.62 -2.20 4.39
C THR A 31 -11.04 -2.60 5.81
N ARG A 32 -12.05 -1.92 6.37
CA ARG A 32 -12.56 -2.23 7.71
C ARG A 32 -13.17 -3.63 7.80
N LEU A 33 -13.92 -4.05 6.78
CA LEU A 33 -14.52 -5.39 6.73
C LEU A 33 -13.47 -6.51 6.71
N ARG A 34 -12.25 -6.22 6.24
CA ARG A 34 -11.12 -7.15 6.27
C ARG A 34 -10.32 -7.12 7.58
N GLY A 35 -10.83 -6.43 8.61
CA GLY A 35 -10.18 -6.34 9.93
C GLY A 35 -9.02 -5.34 10.01
N ILE A 36 -8.82 -4.50 8.99
CA ILE A 36 -7.75 -3.50 8.98
C ILE A 36 -8.18 -2.30 9.83
N ALA A 37 -7.34 -1.92 10.80
CA ALA A 37 -7.53 -0.71 11.58
C ALA A 37 -7.28 0.52 10.70
N LEU A 38 -8.34 1.26 10.38
CA LEU A 38 -8.29 2.37 9.43
C LEU A 38 -8.56 3.71 10.11
N GLY A 39 -7.54 4.55 10.11
CA GLY A 39 -7.54 5.91 10.65
C GLY A 39 -8.55 6.86 10.02
N TYR A 40 -8.68 8.01 10.66
CA TYR A 40 -9.46 9.14 10.19
C TYR A 40 -8.91 9.67 8.86
N ASN A 41 -9.80 10.10 7.97
CA ASN A 41 -9.45 10.68 6.67
C ASN A 41 -8.54 9.87 5.70
N ALA A 42 -8.13 8.65 6.04
CA ALA A 42 -7.36 7.81 5.13
C ALA A 42 -8.11 7.62 3.79
N ALA A 43 -7.43 7.92 2.69
CA ALA A 43 -8.00 8.07 1.37
C ALA A 43 -7.42 7.08 0.35
N PHE A 44 -8.30 6.56 -0.52
CA PHE A 44 -7.95 5.59 -1.55
C PHE A 44 -8.29 6.16 -2.93
N PHE A 45 -7.28 6.33 -3.78
CA PHE A 45 -7.43 6.78 -5.17
C PHE A 45 -7.28 5.59 -6.13
N GLY A 46 -8.31 4.75 -6.12
CA GLY A 46 -8.39 3.49 -6.87
C GLY A 46 -8.38 2.26 -5.96
N ARG A 47 -8.77 1.10 -6.52
CA ARG A 47 -8.92 -0.15 -5.76
C ARG A 47 -7.57 -0.67 -5.22
N PRO A 48 -7.43 -0.87 -3.90
CA PRO A 48 -6.29 -1.58 -3.33
C PRO A 48 -6.46 -3.11 -3.48
N ILE A 49 -5.36 -3.85 -3.35
CA ILE A 49 -5.37 -5.29 -3.11
C ILE A 49 -5.13 -5.51 -1.62
N LEU A 50 -6.11 -6.11 -0.95
CA LEU A 50 -6.08 -6.38 0.48
C LEU A 50 -6.22 -7.88 0.69
N MET A 51 -5.13 -8.56 1.02
CA MET A 51 -5.09 -10.01 1.24
C MET A 51 -4.58 -10.26 2.66
N ILE A 52 -5.52 -10.27 3.60
CA ILE A 52 -5.22 -10.22 5.03
C ILE A 52 -5.42 -11.63 5.61
N HIS A 53 -4.39 -12.16 6.25
CA HIS A 53 -4.42 -13.48 6.86
C HIS A 53 -5.23 -13.38 8.16
N PRO A 54 -6.14 -14.31 8.45
CA PRO A 54 -6.85 -14.33 9.73
C PRO A 54 -5.87 -14.33 10.91
N GLY A 55 -6.06 -13.44 11.88
CA GLY A 55 -5.18 -13.31 13.05
C GLY A 55 -3.98 -12.39 12.87
N SER A 56 -3.63 -12.00 11.64
CA SER A 56 -2.62 -10.95 11.40
C SER A 56 -3.12 -9.56 11.79
N SER A 57 -2.18 -8.62 11.97
CA SER A 57 -2.49 -7.22 12.32
C SER A 57 -2.11 -6.27 11.20
N VAL A 58 -3.07 -5.47 10.74
CA VAL A 58 -2.82 -4.41 9.75
C VAL A 58 -3.46 -3.10 10.19
N SER A 59 -2.68 -2.02 10.20
CA SER A 59 -3.15 -0.68 10.52
C SER A 59 -2.70 0.36 9.49
N ILE A 60 -3.59 1.31 9.22
CA ILE A 60 -3.35 2.48 8.38
C ILE A 60 -3.72 3.70 9.21
N GLY A 61 -2.75 4.56 9.49
CA GLY A 61 -2.89 5.76 10.30
C GLY A 61 -3.78 6.82 9.67
N ASP A 62 -4.01 7.88 10.44
CA ASP A 62 -4.81 9.02 10.01
C ASP A 62 -4.18 9.70 8.79
N ASP A 63 -5.00 10.32 7.95
CA ASP A 63 -4.59 11.15 6.80
C ASP A 63 -3.67 10.44 5.77
N CYS A 64 -3.57 9.10 5.82
CA CYS A 64 -2.80 8.33 4.85
C CYS A 64 -3.45 8.37 3.47
N VAL A 65 -2.62 8.37 2.41
CA VAL A 65 -3.10 8.44 1.02
C VAL A 65 -2.54 7.28 0.20
N LEU A 66 -3.43 6.40 -0.27
CA LEU A 66 -3.10 5.25 -1.10
C LEU A 66 -3.53 5.50 -2.55
N VAL A 67 -2.60 5.48 -3.50
CA VAL A 67 -2.84 5.86 -4.90
C VAL A 67 -2.56 4.69 -5.84
N ARG A 68 -3.57 4.31 -6.63
CA ARG A 68 -3.49 3.31 -7.73
C ARG A 68 -3.72 3.94 -9.11
N ASN A 69 -4.13 5.21 -9.16
CA ASN A 69 -4.47 5.87 -10.40
C ASN A 69 -3.31 6.73 -10.92
N SER A 70 -2.77 6.38 -12.10
CA SER A 70 -1.67 7.13 -12.73
C SER A 70 -2.02 8.58 -13.05
N ARG A 71 -3.30 8.95 -13.24
CA ARG A 71 -3.71 10.36 -13.41
C ARG A 71 -3.59 11.16 -12.11
N ARG A 72 -3.57 10.48 -10.95
CA ARG A 72 -3.39 11.12 -9.65
C ARG A 72 -1.93 11.21 -9.25
N CYS A 73 -1.12 10.22 -9.64
CA CYS A 73 0.32 10.23 -9.42
C CYS A 73 0.99 11.26 -10.34
N SER A 74 1.67 12.25 -9.75
CA SER A 74 2.33 13.30 -10.54
C SER A 74 3.72 12.90 -11.04
N THR A 75 4.35 11.89 -10.42
CA THR A 75 5.78 11.61 -10.59
C THR A 75 6.09 10.43 -11.51
N ALA A 76 5.19 9.45 -11.66
CA ALA A 76 5.37 8.33 -12.57
C ALA A 76 4.05 7.63 -12.93
N ASN A 77 4.14 6.72 -13.91
CA ASN A 77 3.09 5.74 -14.16
C ASN A 77 3.09 4.66 -13.06
N LEU A 78 1.89 4.32 -12.59
CA LEU A 78 1.70 3.24 -11.62
C LEU A 78 1.42 1.95 -12.37
N TYR A 79 2.28 0.95 -12.18
CA TYR A 79 2.17 -0.35 -12.86
C TYR A 79 1.30 -1.35 -12.09
N ARG A 80 1.04 -1.07 -10.82
CA ARG A 80 0.31 -1.96 -9.92
C ARG A 80 -0.57 -1.18 -8.93
N PRO A 81 -1.66 -1.78 -8.42
CA PRO A 81 -2.41 -1.23 -7.31
C PRO A 81 -1.57 -1.20 -6.03
N VAL A 82 -2.02 -0.43 -5.04
CA VAL A 82 -1.48 -0.57 -3.68
C VAL A 82 -1.87 -1.94 -3.15
N ARG A 83 -0.89 -2.75 -2.74
CA ARG A 83 -1.09 -4.08 -2.14
C ARG A 83 -0.68 -4.04 -0.68
N LEU A 84 -1.57 -4.50 0.19
CA LEU A 84 -1.27 -4.86 1.57
C LEU A 84 -1.59 -6.35 1.73
N GLN A 85 -0.58 -7.15 2.02
CA GLN A 85 -0.74 -8.59 2.15
C GLN A 85 0.05 -9.14 3.35
N THR A 86 -0.62 -10.01 4.10
CA THR A 86 -0.08 -10.75 5.24
C THR A 86 -0.34 -12.24 5.02
N ASP A 87 0.60 -13.12 5.37
CA ASP A 87 0.45 -14.57 5.13
C ASP A 87 0.49 -15.45 6.40
N ASN A 88 0.67 -14.86 7.58
CA ASN A 88 0.75 -15.58 8.85
C ASN A 88 0.12 -14.78 9.99
N ASP A 89 -0.29 -15.43 11.09
CA ASP A 89 -0.90 -14.77 12.25
C ASP A 89 0.06 -13.84 13.00
N SER A 90 1.37 -14.10 12.96
CA SER A 90 2.37 -13.18 13.51
C SER A 90 2.69 -11.98 12.61
N SER A 91 2.14 -11.94 11.38
CA SER A 91 2.39 -10.84 10.44
C SER A 91 1.78 -9.53 10.91
N THR A 92 2.59 -8.46 10.88
CA THR A 92 2.13 -7.10 11.19
C THR A 92 2.48 -6.11 10.09
N ILE A 93 1.52 -5.34 9.59
CA ILE A 93 1.78 -4.17 8.75
C ILE A 93 1.24 -2.94 9.47
N ALA A 94 2.10 -1.97 9.79
CA ALA A 94 1.68 -0.71 10.39
C ALA A 94 2.13 0.45 9.50
N ILE A 95 1.18 1.31 9.13
CA ILE A 95 1.45 2.51 8.34
C ILE A 95 1.13 3.74 9.20
N GLY A 96 2.14 4.53 9.55
CA GLY A 96 1.99 5.72 10.38
C GLY A 96 1.23 6.86 9.68
N ARG A 97 0.72 7.78 10.49
CA ARG A 97 -0.12 8.93 10.09
C ARG A 97 0.52 9.72 8.94
N GLY A 98 -0.29 10.22 8.01
CA GLY A 98 0.16 11.13 6.95
C GLY A 98 0.99 10.48 5.84
N SER A 99 1.16 9.16 5.86
CA SER A 99 1.98 8.45 4.87
C SER A 99 1.32 8.37 3.50
N GLY A 100 2.12 8.54 2.44
CA GLY A 100 1.70 8.49 1.04
C GLY A 100 2.25 7.27 0.31
N LEU A 101 1.39 6.47 -0.31
CA LEU A 101 1.75 5.24 -1.02
C LEU A 101 1.30 5.29 -2.48
N ASN A 102 2.25 5.38 -3.42
CA ASN A 102 1.98 5.40 -4.86
C ASN A 102 2.25 4.03 -5.51
N GLY A 103 1.21 3.22 -5.77
CA GLY A 103 1.36 1.91 -6.41
C GLY A 103 2.30 0.96 -5.67
N VAL A 104 2.36 1.08 -4.34
CA VAL A 104 3.28 0.34 -3.47
C VAL A 104 2.78 -1.07 -3.20
N SER A 105 3.68 -2.03 -3.12
CA SER A 105 3.38 -3.39 -2.66
C SER A 105 4.06 -3.67 -1.33
N ILE A 106 3.28 -3.92 -0.28
CA ILE A 106 3.77 -4.39 1.02
C ILE A 106 3.28 -5.82 1.22
N TRP A 107 4.23 -6.74 1.38
CA TRP A 107 3.96 -8.13 1.66
C TRP A 107 4.76 -8.59 2.89
N CYS A 108 4.07 -8.85 3.98
CA CYS A 108 4.62 -9.31 5.23
C CYS A 108 4.29 -10.79 5.42
N ARG A 109 5.28 -11.67 5.44
CA ARG A 109 5.03 -13.10 5.56
C ARG A 109 4.86 -13.56 6.99
N SER A 110 5.67 -13.10 7.93
CA SER A 110 5.63 -13.62 9.31
C SER A 110 6.12 -12.69 10.40
N THR A 111 6.75 -11.57 10.06
CA THR A 111 7.29 -10.63 11.05
C THR A 111 6.53 -9.31 11.01
N SER A 112 7.20 -8.20 10.68
CA SER A 112 6.56 -6.90 10.58
C SER A 112 7.11 -6.02 9.47
N VAL A 113 6.24 -5.16 8.95
CA VAL A 113 6.60 -4.01 8.12
C VAL A 113 5.99 -2.77 8.77
N ILE A 114 6.85 -1.92 9.32
CA ILE A 114 6.46 -0.72 10.06
C ILE A 114 6.93 0.51 9.28
N LEU A 115 5.99 1.37 8.89
CA LEU A 115 6.25 2.70 8.37
C LEU A 115 5.93 3.69 9.48
N GLY A 116 6.86 4.61 9.75
CA GLY A 116 6.66 5.74 10.64
C GLY A 116 5.63 6.74 10.13
N GLU A 117 5.58 7.90 10.77
CA GLU A 117 4.72 9.00 10.35
C GLU A 117 5.29 9.72 9.12
N GLU A 118 4.40 10.23 8.28
CA GLU A 118 4.70 11.07 7.12
C GLU A 118 5.69 10.45 6.12
N VAL A 119 5.66 9.12 5.97
CA VAL A 119 6.50 8.40 5.02
C VAL A 119 5.96 8.57 3.60
N ALA A 120 6.82 8.98 2.66
CA ALA A 120 6.49 9.24 1.26
C ALA A 120 7.07 8.15 0.35
N LEU A 121 6.35 7.03 0.21
CA LEU A 121 6.77 5.97 -0.69
C LEU A 121 6.51 6.34 -2.15
N GLY A 122 7.62 6.44 -2.89
CA GLY A 122 7.62 6.71 -4.32
C GLY A 122 6.86 5.66 -5.15
N PRO A 123 6.63 5.95 -6.45
CA PRO A 123 5.93 5.05 -7.34
C PRO A 123 6.56 3.65 -7.38
N ASN A 124 5.73 2.63 -7.22
CA ASN A 124 6.10 1.23 -7.45
C ASN A 124 7.18 0.67 -6.50
N VAL A 125 7.29 1.21 -5.27
CA VAL A 125 8.10 0.59 -4.20
C VAL A 125 7.52 -0.78 -3.83
N THR A 126 8.41 -1.73 -3.52
CA THR A 126 8.06 -3.06 -2.99
C THR A 126 8.79 -3.28 -1.68
N ILE A 127 8.06 -3.67 -0.63
CA ILE A 127 8.59 -3.94 0.71
C ILE A 127 8.19 -5.35 1.12
N THR A 128 9.15 -6.13 1.62
CA THR A 128 8.91 -7.46 2.19
C THR A 128 9.87 -7.75 3.33
N ASP A 129 9.38 -8.49 4.32
CA ASP A 129 10.13 -8.98 5.47
C ASP A 129 10.87 -10.30 5.20
N SER A 130 10.68 -10.88 4.01
CA SER A 130 11.07 -12.26 3.75
C SER A 130 11.87 -12.37 2.44
N PRO A 131 13.00 -13.13 2.44
CA PRO A 131 13.73 -13.42 1.22
C PRO A 131 12.99 -14.43 0.31
N THR A 132 11.92 -15.08 0.77
CA THR A 132 11.09 -16.09 0.06
C THR A 132 11.74 -17.42 -0.27
N HIS A 133 13.07 -17.49 -0.17
CA HIS A 133 13.84 -18.67 -0.52
C HIS A 133 15.08 -18.78 0.37
N ALA A 134 15.66 -19.98 0.40
CA ALA A 134 16.94 -20.20 1.05
C ALA A 134 18.01 -19.34 0.36
N LEU A 135 18.78 -18.60 1.17
CA LEU A 135 19.89 -17.79 0.69
C LEU A 135 21.10 -18.67 0.30
N TRP A 136 21.34 -19.71 1.10
CA TRP A 136 22.42 -20.67 0.90
C TRP A 136 22.05 -22.03 1.54
N PRO A 137 22.46 -23.17 0.96
CA PRO A 137 23.10 -23.30 -0.35
C PRO A 137 22.10 -23.08 -1.50
N PRO A 138 22.54 -22.61 -2.69
CA PRO A 138 21.63 -22.22 -3.77
C PRO A 138 20.73 -23.35 -4.29
N GLN A 139 21.17 -24.60 -4.14
CA GLN A 139 20.41 -25.80 -4.51
C GLN A 139 19.09 -25.90 -3.73
N ASN A 140 19.00 -25.30 -2.55
CA ASN A 140 17.80 -25.29 -1.72
C ASN A 140 16.89 -24.08 -1.98
N ARG A 141 17.14 -23.28 -3.02
CA ARG A 141 16.35 -22.06 -3.29
C ARG A 141 14.85 -22.34 -3.44
N SER A 142 14.47 -23.46 -4.05
CA SER A 142 13.08 -23.90 -4.17
C SER A 142 12.54 -24.63 -2.94
N HIS A 143 13.40 -24.98 -1.98
CA HIS A 143 13.08 -25.73 -0.78
C HIS A 143 13.37 -24.88 0.44
N TYR A 144 12.49 -23.92 0.72
CA TYR A 144 12.55 -23.08 1.90
C TYR A 144 11.34 -23.32 2.81
N PRO A 145 11.48 -24.10 3.89
CA PRO A 145 10.34 -24.62 4.63
C PRO A 145 9.86 -23.73 5.78
N GLY A 146 10.47 -22.57 6.05
CA GLY A 146 10.27 -21.86 7.32
C GLY A 146 10.22 -20.34 7.26
N VAL A 147 10.19 -19.72 8.44
CA VAL A 147 10.16 -18.26 8.66
C VAL A 147 11.46 -17.74 9.31
N ALA A 148 12.47 -18.60 9.45
CA ALA A 148 13.67 -18.32 10.23
C ALA A 148 14.57 -17.21 9.65
N LEU A 149 14.47 -16.93 8.34
CA LEU A 149 15.21 -15.85 7.67
C LEU A 149 14.43 -14.54 7.59
N ASP A 150 13.18 -14.54 8.06
CA ASP A 150 12.30 -13.38 7.96
C ASP A 150 12.77 -12.35 8.98
N LYS A 151 12.82 -11.09 8.56
CA LYS A 151 13.30 -9.98 9.38
C LYS A 151 12.38 -8.79 9.23
N PRO A 152 12.06 -8.10 10.34
CA PRO A 152 11.20 -6.95 10.29
C PRO A 152 11.81 -5.84 9.43
N VAL A 153 10.96 -5.09 8.73
CA VAL A 153 11.32 -3.88 8.02
C VAL A 153 10.76 -2.68 8.78
N VAL A 154 11.62 -1.72 9.09
CA VAL A 154 11.24 -0.46 9.74
C VAL A 154 11.72 0.70 8.87
N ILE A 155 10.79 1.53 8.43
CA ILE A 155 11.06 2.81 7.79
C ILE A 155 10.65 3.90 8.80
N GLY A 156 11.61 4.74 9.18
CA GLY A 156 11.40 5.78 10.20
C GLY A 156 10.50 6.91 9.72
N ASP A 157 10.24 7.86 10.62
CA ASP A 157 9.40 9.02 10.34
C ASP A 157 10.03 9.94 9.27
N HIS A 158 9.18 10.58 8.46
CA HIS A 158 9.55 11.58 7.45
C HIS A 158 10.53 11.12 6.36
N VAL A 159 10.50 9.82 6.02
CA VAL A 159 11.28 9.22 4.92
C VAL A 159 10.51 9.27 3.61
#